data_AF-A0A960PAT8-F1
#
_entry.id   AF-A0A960PAT8-F1
#
_cell.length_a   1.000
_cell.length_b   1.000
_cell.length_c   1.000
_cell.angle_alpha   90.00
_cell.angle_beta   90.00
_cell.angle_gamma   90.00
#
_symmetry.space_group_name_H-M   'P 1'
#
loop_
_entity.id
_entity.type
_entity.pdbx_description
1 polymer ?
#
loop_
_entity_poly.entity_id
_entity_poly.type
_entity_poly.pdbx_seq_one_letter_code
_entity_poly.pdbx_strand_id
1 'polypeptide(L)'
;MDGSGPQISKHVYGHFAEHLGHCIYGGIWVGPDSPIPNARGIRNDVVAALREMRIPNLRWPGGCFADQYDWRAGIGPREDRPRSVNIHWGGVVEDNAFGTHEFMDLCEQCGADPYVAANVGSGTPREMADWIEYITHPGDSSMAQLRRNNGRDEPWKIPFLGVGNENWGCGGNMTADYYADLYRRFAVYARNYGDNTMMRVAGGPSGGDLDWIETLMRRIPSNMEAVSLHFYTIGSSVWNEKVPSTGFEEDDWIKILNHALFMETLVSDAIQIMDEHDPEGKVKLYVDEWGTWYSPEPGRNPSFLYQENTIRDALVAALTLHIFHNHAKRVTLANLAQLVNVLQAPILTEGEKMVLTPTYHVLEMFKEHQDATALPLELET
;
A
#
# COMPACT_ATOMS: atom_id res chain seq x y z
N MET A 1 -35.57 -0.87 -3.41
CA MET A 1 -34.35 -0.17 -2.96
C MET A 1 -34.19 1.05 -3.83
N ASP A 2 -34.09 2.23 -3.23
CA ASP A 2 -34.02 3.54 -3.88
C ASP A 2 -32.61 3.91 -4.39
N GLY A 3 -31.64 2.99 -4.30
CA GLY A 3 -30.28 3.19 -4.82
C GLY A 3 -29.45 4.20 -4.01
N SER A 4 -29.76 4.40 -2.73
CA SER A 4 -29.18 5.46 -1.90
C SER A 4 -27.97 5.05 -1.04
N GLY A 5 -27.34 3.89 -1.30
CA GLY A 5 -26.20 3.43 -0.51
C GLY A 5 -24.93 4.25 -0.75
N PRO A 6 -23.92 4.15 0.14
CA PRO A 6 -22.62 4.79 -0.09
C PRO A 6 -21.95 4.23 -1.36
N GLN A 7 -21.13 5.05 -2.02
CA GLN A 7 -20.30 4.60 -3.11
C GLN A 7 -19.16 3.71 -2.57
N ILE A 8 -18.98 2.54 -3.18
CA ILE A 8 -17.80 1.69 -2.97
C ILE A 8 -16.66 2.32 -3.76
N SER A 9 -15.81 3.09 -3.09
CA SER A 9 -14.65 3.73 -3.72
C SER A 9 -13.82 2.69 -4.47
N LYS A 10 -13.46 2.94 -5.74
CA LYS A 10 -12.54 2.07 -6.48
C LYS A 10 -11.24 1.80 -5.70
N HIS A 11 -10.81 2.73 -4.84
CA HIS A 11 -9.55 2.62 -4.12
C HIS A 11 -9.53 1.56 -3.01
N VAL A 12 -10.66 0.95 -2.65
CA VAL A 12 -10.66 -0.25 -1.77
C VAL A 12 -10.04 -1.48 -2.45
N TYR A 13 -9.83 -1.42 -3.77
CA TYR A 13 -9.13 -2.41 -4.58
C TYR A 13 -7.66 -2.06 -4.82
N GLY A 14 -7.07 -1.20 -3.98
CA GLY A 14 -5.68 -0.78 -4.12
C GLY A 14 -4.69 -1.89 -3.86
N HIS A 15 -3.44 -1.62 -4.25
CA HIS A 15 -2.33 -2.55 -4.09
C HIS A 15 -1.12 -1.89 -3.45
N PHE A 16 -0.23 -2.71 -2.93
CA PHE A 16 0.99 -2.27 -2.28
C PHE A 16 2.22 -2.97 -2.89
N ALA A 17 3.24 -2.20 -3.32
CA ALA A 17 4.52 -2.71 -3.80
C ALA A 17 5.69 -2.10 -3.01
N GLU A 18 6.27 -2.88 -2.10
CA GLU A 18 7.49 -2.50 -1.37
C GLU A 18 8.75 -2.90 -2.14
N HIS A 19 9.85 -2.18 -1.91
CA HIS A 19 11.18 -2.70 -2.17
C HIS A 19 11.47 -3.88 -1.22
N LEU A 20 10.92 -5.05 -1.55
CA LEU A 20 10.97 -6.27 -0.75
C LEU A 20 11.10 -7.47 -1.68
N GLY A 21 12.15 -8.28 -1.45
CA GLY A 21 12.36 -9.53 -2.18
C GLY A 21 12.31 -9.34 -3.69
N HIS A 22 11.34 -10.00 -4.33
CA HIS A 22 11.13 -9.92 -5.78
C HIS A 22 9.84 -9.19 -6.17
N CYS A 23 9.30 -8.32 -5.31
CA CYS A 23 8.15 -7.47 -5.66
C CYS A 23 8.54 -6.48 -6.76
N ILE A 24 9.55 -5.65 -6.51
CA ILE A 24 10.08 -4.70 -7.50
C ILE A 24 10.97 -5.42 -8.51
N TYR A 25 12.10 -5.98 -8.06
CA TYR A 25 13.11 -6.54 -8.97
C TYR A 25 12.75 -7.95 -9.43
N GLY A 26 12.60 -8.12 -10.74
CA GLY A 26 12.11 -9.34 -11.37
C GLY A 26 10.59 -9.42 -11.45
N GLY A 27 9.88 -8.99 -10.40
CA GLY A 27 8.42 -8.95 -10.36
C GLY A 27 7.82 -7.81 -11.19
N ILE A 28 8.42 -6.63 -11.20
CA ILE A 28 7.95 -5.45 -11.94
C ILE A 28 9.06 -4.93 -12.86
N TRP A 29 10.19 -4.55 -12.26
CA TRP A 29 11.35 -4.02 -12.94
C TRP A 29 12.29 -5.14 -13.37
N VAL A 30 12.50 -5.25 -14.67
CA VAL A 30 13.46 -6.16 -15.29
C VAL A 30 14.63 -5.41 -15.93
N GLY A 31 14.51 -4.10 -16.13
CA GLY A 31 15.49 -3.25 -16.80
C GLY A 31 15.29 -3.21 -18.33
N PRO A 32 15.60 -2.08 -18.99
CA PRO A 32 15.27 -1.85 -20.40
C PRO A 32 15.95 -2.84 -21.35
N ASP A 33 17.15 -3.29 -21.01
CA ASP A 33 17.95 -4.21 -21.82
C ASP A 33 17.66 -5.70 -21.52
N SER A 34 16.67 -5.98 -20.65
CA SER A 34 16.28 -7.34 -20.33
C SER A 34 15.70 -8.07 -21.55
N PRO A 35 15.96 -9.38 -21.73
CA PRO A 35 15.31 -10.18 -22.76
C PRO A 35 13.82 -10.40 -22.47
N ILE A 36 13.34 -10.18 -21.23
CA ILE A 36 11.92 -10.25 -20.90
C ILE A 36 11.21 -9.07 -21.58
N PRO A 37 10.14 -9.30 -22.37
CA PRO A 37 9.41 -8.22 -23.03
C PRO A 37 8.96 -7.14 -22.06
N ASN A 38 9.45 -5.92 -22.25
CA ASN A 38 9.26 -4.82 -21.33
C ASN A 38 9.05 -3.49 -22.06
N ALA A 39 8.44 -2.53 -21.37
CA ALA A 39 8.34 -1.15 -21.76
C ALA A 39 9.14 -0.31 -20.77
N ARG A 40 10.25 0.29 -21.24
CA ARG A 40 11.16 1.12 -20.43
C ARG A 40 11.69 0.41 -19.17
N GLY A 41 11.80 -0.91 -19.21
CA GLY A 41 12.30 -1.74 -18.11
C GLY A 41 11.23 -2.37 -17.22
N ILE A 42 9.94 -2.06 -17.43
CA ILE A 42 8.82 -2.67 -16.73
C ILE A 42 8.22 -3.79 -17.59
N ARG A 43 8.11 -5.01 -17.05
CA ARG A 43 7.67 -6.18 -17.82
C ARG A 43 6.21 -6.09 -18.29
N ASN A 44 5.97 -6.38 -19.57
CA ASN A 44 4.69 -6.12 -20.24
C ASN A 44 3.55 -7.03 -19.78
N ASP A 45 3.87 -8.28 -19.43
CA ASP A 45 2.92 -9.29 -18.97
C ASP A 45 2.25 -8.89 -17.66
N VAL A 46 3.03 -8.37 -16.71
CA VAL A 46 2.51 -7.83 -15.44
C VAL A 46 1.66 -6.59 -15.69
N VAL A 47 2.14 -5.62 -16.47
CA VAL A 47 1.34 -4.41 -16.81
C VAL A 47 0.00 -4.79 -17.46
N ALA A 48 -0.01 -5.77 -18.36
CA ALA A 48 -1.24 -6.23 -18.99
C ALA A 48 -2.22 -6.81 -17.97
N ALA A 49 -1.76 -7.66 -17.05
CA ALA A 49 -2.59 -8.23 -15.99
C ALA A 49 -3.14 -7.15 -15.04
N LEU A 50 -2.29 -6.21 -14.62
CA LEU A 50 -2.70 -5.11 -13.73
C LEU A 50 -3.78 -4.22 -14.38
N ARG A 51 -3.66 -3.95 -15.68
CA ARG A 51 -4.68 -3.21 -16.44
C ARG A 51 -5.99 -3.96 -16.55
N GLU A 52 -5.94 -5.27 -16.78
CA GLU A 52 -7.15 -6.11 -16.92
C GLU A 52 -7.95 -6.17 -15.61
N MET A 53 -7.28 -6.25 -14.46
CA MET A 53 -7.94 -6.18 -13.15
C MET A 53 -8.32 -4.74 -12.73
N ARG A 54 -8.07 -3.73 -13.57
CA ARG A 54 -8.33 -2.30 -13.31
C ARG A 54 -7.73 -1.83 -11.98
N ILE A 55 -6.41 -1.99 -11.81
CA ILE A 55 -5.72 -1.49 -10.60
C ILE A 55 -6.02 0.01 -10.37
N PRO A 56 -6.62 0.40 -9.23
CA PRO A 56 -7.07 1.78 -9.01
C PRO A 56 -5.97 2.67 -8.44
N ASN A 57 -5.11 2.12 -7.56
CA ASN A 57 -3.99 2.83 -6.95
C ASN A 57 -2.88 1.85 -6.54
N LEU A 58 -1.68 2.39 -6.38
CA LEU A 58 -0.51 1.62 -5.96
C LEU A 58 0.31 2.38 -4.91
N ARG A 59 0.50 1.76 -3.75
CA ARG A 59 1.36 2.26 -2.66
C ARG A 59 2.82 1.87 -2.87
N TRP A 60 3.75 2.81 -2.70
CA TRP A 60 5.21 2.64 -2.85
C TRP A 60 5.96 3.78 -2.12
N PRO A 61 7.23 3.65 -1.68
CA PRO A 61 8.17 2.51 -1.77
C PRO A 61 8.00 1.47 -0.69
N GLY A 62 7.01 1.71 0.17
CA GLY A 62 6.36 0.70 0.98
C GLY A 62 6.78 0.61 2.43
N GLY A 63 5.81 0.24 3.27
CA GLY A 63 6.05 -0.44 4.53
C GLY A 63 7.25 0.10 5.32
N CYS A 64 8.02 -0.83 5.87
CA CYS A 64 9.20 -0.50 6.63
C CYS A 64 10.29 0.16 5.78
N PHE A 65 10.42 -0.21 4.50
CA PHE A 65 11.43 0.37 3.62
C PHE A 65 11.27 1.89 3.44
N ALA A 66 10.03 2.40 3.42
CA ALA A 66 9.72 3.81 3.21
C ALA A 66 10.33 4.71 4.30
N ASP A 67 10.35 4.26 5.56
CA ASP A 67 10.95 5.03 6.67
C ASP A 67 12.48 4.90 6.77
N GLN A 68 13.12 4.23 5.80
CA GLN A 68 14.57 4.23 5.57
C GLN A 68 14.94 4.87 4.23
N TYR A 69 13.97 5.10 3.35
CA TYR A 69 14.22 5.51 1.97
C TYR A 69 14.60 7.00 1.87
N ASP A 70 15.68 7.29 1.15
CA ASP A 70 16.00 8.64 0.65
C ASP A 70 15.64 8.68 -0.84
N TRP A 71 14.57 9.42 -1.18
CA TRP A 71 14.06 9.48 -2.54
C TRP A 71 15.06 10.04 -3.57
N ARG A 72 16.06 10.81 -3.12
CA ARG A 72 17.11 11.33 -4.00
C ARG A 72 18.04 10.24 -4.50
N ALA A 73 18.15 9.13 -3.76
CA ALA A 73 18.88 7.95 -4.21
C ALA A 73 18.23 7.30 -5.45
N GLY A 74 16.92 7.49 -5.64
CA GLY A 74 16.14 6.91 -6.74
C GLY A 74 15.89 7.83 -7.94
N ILE A 75 16.68 8.90 -8.13
CA ILE A 75 16.56 9.81 -9.28
C ILE A 75 17.91 10.05 -9.95
N GLY A 76 17.91 10.69 -11.13
CA GLY A 76 19.12 10.90 -11.91
C GLY A 76 19.54 9.69 -12.75
N PRO A 77 20.71 9.75 -13.41
CA PRO A 77 21.28 8.65 -14.19
C PRO A 77 21.37 7.37 -13.33
N ARG A 78 20.85 6.25 -13.83
CA ARG A 78 20.68 5.02 -13.03
C ARG A 78 22.01 4.44 -12.59
N GLU A 79 23.01 4.55 -13.45
CA GLU A 79 24.39 4.10 -13.23
C GLU A 79 25.11 4.84 -12.09
N ASP A 80 24.66 6.05 -11.75
CA ASP A 80 25.23 6.90 -10.70
C ASP A 80 24.46 6.81 -9.39
N ARG A 81 23.33 6.09 -9.36
CA ARG A 81 22.49 5.98 -8.16
C ARG A 81 23.24 5.22 -7.05
N PRO A 82 23.18 5.70 -5.80
CA PRO A 82 23.88 5.04 -4.70
C PRO A 82 23.22 3.70 -4.38
N ARG A 83 24.04 2.76 -3.92
CA ARG A 83 23.57 1.46 -3.43
C ARG A 83 23.38 1.53 -1.92
N SER A 84 22.23 1.07 -1.42
CA SER A 84 21.92 1.01 0.00
C SER A 84 21.70 -0.44 0.44
N VAL A 85 21.60 -0.66 1.75
CA VAL A 85 21.24 -1.96 2.32
C VAL A 85 19.79 -1.89 2.77
N ASN A 86 18.99 -2.83 2.31
CA ASN A 86 17.64 -3.03 2.82
C ASN A 86 17.72 -3.74 4.17
N ILE A 87 17.64 -2.97 5.26
CA ILE A 87 17.87 -3.49 6.62
C ILE A 87 16.71 -4.34 7.14
N HIS A 88 15.52 -4.15 6.59
CA HIS A 88 14.31 -4.88 7.00
C HIS A 88 14.21 -6.22 6.28
N TRP A 89 14.60 -6.27 5.00
CA TRP A 89 14.32 -7.41 4.13
C TRP A 89 15.59 -8.11 3.65
N GLY A 90 16.20 -8.87 4.56
CA GLY A 90 17.29 -9.79 4.25
C GLY A 90 18.67 -9.18 4.11
N GLY A 91 18.84 -7.87 4.38
CA GLY A 91 20.15 -7.21 4.33
C GLY A 91 20.74 -7.16 2.93
N VAL A 92 19.89 -7.25 1.89
CA VAL A 92 20.33 -7.26 0.50
C VAL A 92 20.60 -5.85 -0.01
N VAL A 93 21.42 -5.77 -1.05
CA VAL A 93 21.77 -4.50 -1.68
C VAL A 93 20.62 -4.02 -2.55
N GLU A 94 20.14 -2.82 -2.27
CA GLU A 94 19.22 -2.03 -3.08
C GLU A 94 20.05 -1.11 -3.98
N ASP A 95 19.93 -1.24 -5.30
CA ASP A 95 20.69 -0.41 -6.26
C ASP A 95 19.94 0.84 -6.72
N ASN A 96 18.70 1.02 -6.28
CA ASN A 96 17.81 2.14 -6.60
C ASN A 96 17.57 2.30 -8.12
N ALA A 97 17.74 1.24 -8.91
CA ALA A 97 17.45 1.27 -10.34
C ALA A 97 15.98 1.54 -10.63
N PHE A 98 15.08 1.12 -9.73
CA PHE A 98 13.68 1.52 -9.72
C PHE A 98 13.46 2.61 -8.66
N GLY A 99 13.19 3.84 -9.09
CA GLY A 99 12.94 4.96 -8.18
C GLY A 99 11.73 5.78 -8.59
N THR A 100 11.72 7.07 -8.28
CA THR A 100 10.54 7.93 -8.45
C THR A 100 10.04 7.92 -9.90
N HIS A 101 10.93 8.05 -10.89
CA HIS A 101 10.51 8.11 -12.31
C HIS A 101 9.95 6.78 -12.79
N GLU A 102 10.57 5.67 -12.40
CA GLU A 102 10.13 4.33 -12.78
C GLU A 102 8.78 3.96 -12.12
N PHE A 103 8.57 4.35 -10.86
CA PHE A 103 7.30 4.16 -10.16
C PHE A 103 6.15 4.95 -10.79
N MET A 104 6.40 6.22 -11.12
CA MET A 104 5.38 7.05 -11.76
C MET A 104 5.07 6.55 -13.18
N ASP A 105 6.07 6.07 -13.92
CA ASP A 105 5.87 5.44 -15.23
C ASP A 105 5.04 4.14 -15.11
N LEU A 106 5.29 3.30 -14.11
CA LEU A 106 4.46 2.12 -13.83
C LEU A 106 2.99 2.52 -13.63
N CYS A 107 2.75 3.54 -12.81
CA CYS A 107 1.39 4.03 -12.55
C CYS A 107 0.72 4.53 -13.83
N GLU A 108 1.44 5.31 -14.67
CA GLU A 108 0.93 5.78 -15.97
C GLU A 108 0.64 4.60 -16.93
N GLN A 109 1.52 3.59 -16.99
CA GLN A 109 1.32 2.41 -17.85
C GLN A 109 0.10 1.58 -17.45
N CYS A 110 -0.15 1.45 -16.14
CA CYS A 110 -1.27 0.71 -15.56
C CYS A 110 -2.58 1.52 -15.51
N GLY A 111 -2.50 2.84 -15.54
CA GLY A 111 -3.64 3.72 -15.25
C GLY A 111 -3.98 3.77 -13.76
N ALA A 112 -3.01 3.51 -12.89
CA ALA A 112 -3.18 3.51 -11.43
C ALA A 112 -2.87 4.90 -10.85
N ASP A 113 -3.61 5.28 -9.81
CA ASP A 113 -3.32 6.47 -9.02
C ASP A 113 -2.12 6.23 -8.07
N PRO A 114 -1.07 7.07 -8.08
CA PRO A 114 0.08 6.88 -7.20
C PRO A 114 -0.24 7.19 -5.73
N TYR A 115 0.15 6.29 -4.82
CA TYR A 115 0.17 6.52 -3.37
C TYR A 115 1.61 6.47 -2.86
N VAL A 116 2.16 7.63 -2.49
CA VAL A 116 3.57 7.75 -2.09
C VAL A 116 3.68 7.70 -0.56
N ALA A 117 4.46 6.78 -0.02
CA ALA A 117 4.79 6.72 1.41
C ALA A 117 6.10 7.50 1.67
N ALA A 118 6.00 8.60 2.43
CA ALA A 118 7.14 9.44 2.78
C ALA A 118 7.81 8.99 4.08
N ASN A 119 9.13 9.16 4.13
CA ASN A 119 9.96 8.83 5.28
C ASN A 119 9.78 9.85 6.42
N VAL A 120 9.28 9.39 7.57
CA VAL A 120 9.23 10.16 8.82
C VAL A 120 10.24 9.64 9.83
N GLY A 121 10.43 8.31 9.90
CA GLY A 121 11.25 7.64 10.90
C GLY A 121 12.71 8.08 10.88
N SER A 122 13.32 8.15 9.70
CA SER A 122 14.72 8.57 9.53
C SER A 122 14.91 9.81 8.66
N GLY A 123 13.85 10.25 7.98
CA GLY A 123 13.85 11.41 7.08
C GLY A 123 13.61 12.75 7.79
N THR A 124 13.49 13.80 6.98
CA THR A 124 13.21 15.16 7.48
C THR A 124 11.97 15.80 6.83
N PRO A 125 11.30 16.77 7.49
CA PRO A 125 10.18 17.48 6.86
C PRO A 125 10.55 18.16 5.53
N ARG A 126 11.80 18.64 5.40
CA ARG A 126 12.29 19.25 4.17
C ARG A 126 12.43 18.21 3.06
N GLU A 127 12.96 17.04 3.37
CA GLU A 127 13.14 15.97 2.40
C GLU A 127 11.81 15.55 1.77
N MET A 128 10.76 15.35 2.58
CA MET A 128 9.41 15.07 2.11
C MET A 128 8.85 16.23 1.26
N ALA A 129 8.99 17.47 1.73
CA ALA A 129 8.50 18.64 1.02
C ALA A 129 9.15 18.81 -0.37
N ASP A 130 10.47 18.61 -0.44
CA ASP A 130 11.22 18.67 -1.68
C ASP A 130 10.79 17.54 -2.63
N TRP A 131 10.43 16.36 -2.11
CA TRP A 131 9.94 15.26 -2.94
C TRP A 131 8.59 15.59 -3.58
N ILE A 132 7.66 16.13 -2.80
CA ILE A 132 6.35 16.57 -3.28
C ILE A 132 6.53 17.65 -4.34
N GLU A 133 7.40 18.63 -4.10
CA GLU A 133 7.71 19.69 -5.06
C GLU A 133 8.30 19.11 -6.35
N TYR A 134 9.28 18.21 -6.24
CA TYR A 134 9.90 17.53 -7.37
C TYR A 134 8.85 16.83 -8.24
N ILE A 135 7.92 16.10 -7.63
CA ILE A 135 6.90 15.34 -8.36
C ILE A 135 5.84 16.26 -8.98
N THR A 136 5.33 17.23 -8.21
CA THR A 136 4.04 17.88 -8.53
C THR A 136 4.13 19.35 -8.94
N HIS A 137 5.25 20.02 -8.73
CA HIS A 137 5.34 21.46 -8.96
C HIS A 137 5.41 21.79 -10.48
N PRO A 138 4.47 22.59 -11.03
CA PRO A 138 4.44 22.92 -12.46
C PRO A 138 5.38 24.07 -12.84
N GLY A 139 5.73 24.93 -11.89
CA GLY A 139 6.50 26.15 -12.15
C GLY A 139 8.01 25.95 -12.33
N ASP A 140 8.75 27.06 -12.18
CA ASP A 140 10.21 27.13 -12.34
C ASP A 140 10.91 27.18 -10.98
N SER A 141 10.91 26.05 -10.28
CA SER A 141 11.67 25.85 -9.04
C SER A 141 12.86 24.93 -9.26
N SER A 142 13.83 24.93 -8.35
CA SER A 142 14.99 24.04 -8.47
C SER A 142 14.60 22.56 -8.47
N MET A 143 13.58 22.14 -7.71
CA MET A 143 13.09 20.76 -7.74
C MET A 143 12.33 20.44 -9.03
N ALA A 144 11.53 21.36 -9.55
CA ALA A 144 10.89 21.18 -10.85
C ALA A 144 11.93 21.05 -11.97
N GLN A 145 12.95 21.91 -12.01
CA GLN A 145 14.02 21.82 -13.00
C GLN A 145 14.85 20.55 -12.86
N LEU A 146 15.08 20.07 -11.64
CA LEU A 146 15.71 18.76 -11.42
C LEU A 146 14.88 17.63 -12.04
N ARG A 147 13.55 17.65 -11.91
CA ARG A 147 12.64 16.68 -12.55
C ARG A 147 12.77 16.74 -14.08
N ARG A 148 12.77 17.95 -14.66
CA ARG A 148 12.93 18.16 -16.12
C ARG A 148 14.26 17.64 -16.64
N ASN A 149 15.34 17.93 -15.92
CA ASN A 149 16.69 17.44 -16.26
C ASN A 149 16.77 15.90 -16.21
N ASN A 150 15.95 15.27 -15.37
CA ASN A 150 15.85 13.81 -15.28
C ASN A 150 14.86 13.20 -16.30
N GLY A 151 14.37 13.97 -17.27
CA GLY A 151 13.59 13.46 -18.41
C GLY A 151 12.08 13.58 -18.26
N ARG A 152 11.56 14.25 -17.23
CA ARG A 152 10.13 14.54 -17.10
C ARG A 152 9.86 16.04 -17.02
N ASP A 153 9.31 16.58 -18.10
CA ASP A 153 8.96 18.01 -18.17
C ASP A 153 7.75 18.37 -17.27
N GLU A 154 6.59 17.82 -17.61
CA GLU A 154 5.34 18.07 -16.88
C GLU A 154 5.33 17.43 -15.49
N PRO A 155 4.70 18.04 -14.48
CA PRO A 155 4.52 17.38 -13.19
C PRO A 155 3.68 16.11 -13.32
N TRP A 156 3.80 15.23 -12.33
CA TRP A 156 2.81 14.19 -12.10
C TRP A 156 1.81 14.62 -11.03
N LYS A 157 0.74 13.83 -10.88
CA LYS A 157 -0.17 13.93 -9.75
C LYS A 157 0.11 12.81 -8.75
N ILE A 158 0.02 13.14 -7.48
CA ILE A 158 -0.04 12.15 -6.39
C ILE A 158 -1.29 12.47 -5.58
N PRO A 159 -2.37 11.66 -5.71
CA PRO A 159 -3.59 11.89 -4.93
C PRO A 159 -3.45 11.46 -3.46
N PHE A 160 -2.51 10.59 -3.13
CA PHE A 160 -2.33 10.08 -1.78
C PHE A 160 -0.87 10.22 -1.33
N LEU A 161 -0.68 10.70 -0.10
CA LEU A 161 0.62 10.81 0.55
C LEU A 161 0.54 10.21 1.97
N GLY A 162 1.31 9.14 2.21
CA GLY A 162 1.50 8.55 3.53
C GLY A 162 2.57 9.33 4.25
N VAL A 163 2.27 9.88 5.43
CA VAL A 163 3.23 10.65 6.23
C VAL A 163 3.82 9.73 7.29
N GLY A 164 4.77 8.91 6.88
CA GLY A 164 5.33 7.81 7.69
C GLY A 164 4.54 6.52 7.54
N ASN A 165 5.17 5.41 7.92
CA ASN A 165 4.60 4.07 7.94
C ASN A 165 4.97 3.36 9.27
N GLU A 166 4.02 2.58 9.82
CA GLU A 166 4.23 1.73 11.02
C GLU A 166 5.13 2.37 12.08
N ASN A 167 4.85 3.64 12.42
CA ASN A 167 5.75 4.43 13.25
C ASN A 167 5.82 3.89 14.68
N TRP A 168 4.83 3.10 15.12
CA TRP A 168 4.85 2.29 16.35
C TRP A 168 5.89 1.17 16.33
N GLY A 169 6.35 0.73 15.15
CA GLY A 169 7.27 -0.38 14.95
C GLY A 169 8.50 0.04 14.15
N CYS A 170 8.65 -0.51 12.94
CA CYS A 170 9.85 -0.29 12.13
C CYS A 170 10.10 1.17 11.75
N GLY A 171 9.05 2.00 11.69
CA GLY A 171 9.15 3.44 11.41
C GLY A 171 9.63 4.30 12.58
N GLY A 172 10.07 3.71 13.70
CA GLY A 172 10.76 4.45 14.77
C GLY A 172 10.42 4.07 16.21
N ASN A 173 9.65 3.00 16.46
CA ASN A 173 9.19 2.57 17.79
C ASN A 173 8.59 3.71 18.62
N MET A 174 7.77 4.55 17.96
CA MET A 174 7.19 5.76 18.52
C MET A 174 5.97 5.44 19.37
N THR A 175 5.71 6.25 20.40
CA THR A 175 4.38 6.33 21.00
C THR A 175 3.43 7.10 20.07
N ALA A 176 2.13 6.84 20.17
CA ALA A 176 1.12 7.56 19.39
C ALA A 176 1.21 9.08 19.60
N ASP A 177 1.44 9.50 20.84
CA ASP A 177 1.62 10.91 21.23
C ASP A 177 2.80 11.57 20.52
N TYR A 178 3.94 10.89 20.45
CA TYR A 178 5.14 11.43 19.80
C TYR A 178 4.96 11.47 18.29
N TYR A 179 4.42 10.40 17.70
CA TYR A 179 4.12 10.37 16.28
C TYR A 179 3.09 11.46 15.90
N ALA A 180 2.06 11.71 16.70
CA ALA A 180 1.10 12.79 16.44
C ALA A 180 1.78 14.18 16.34
N ASP A 181 2.79 14.45 17.17
CA ASP A 181 3.57 15.69 17.09
C ASP A 181 4.43 15.75 15.81
N LEU A 182 5.03 14.63 15.42
CA LEU A 182 5.79 14.54 14.17
C LEU A 182 4.89 14.67 12.95
N TYR A 183 3.77 13.95 12.88
CA TYR A 183 2.80 14.07 11.79
C TYR A 183 2.40 15.53 11.59
N ARG A 184 2.00 16.23 12.68
CA ARG A 184 1.64 17.66 12.62
C ARG A 184 2.77 18.51 12.07
N ARG A 185 4.02 18.22 12.45
CA ARG A 185 5.20 18.93 11.95
C ARG A 185 5.44 18.68 10.47
N PHE A 186 5.36 17.44 10.00
CA PHE A 186 5.58 17.06 8.60
C PHE A 186 4.44 17.59 7.72
N ALA A 187 3.18 17.40 8.11
CA ALA A 187 2.00 17.77 7.35
C ALA A 187 1.94 19.28 7.00
N VAL A 188 2.52 20.16 7.82
CA VAL A 188 2.64 21.60 7.53
C VAL A 188 3.37 21.89 6.21
N TYR A 189 4.30 21.02 5.80
CA TYR A 189 5.12 21.18 4.61
C TYR A 189 4.66 20.31 3.43
N ALA A 190 3.70 19.41 3.64
CA ALA A 190 3.10 18.61 2.57
C ALA A 190 2.10 19.46 1.76
N ARG A 191 2.59 20.36 0.89
CA ARG A 191 1.76 21.33 0.18
C ARG A 191 1.26 20.83 -1.17
N ASN A 192 0.06 21.27 -1.53
CA ASN A 192 -0.49 21.09 -2.86
C ASN A 192 0.11 22.15 -3.81
N TYR A 193 0.61 21.71 -4.97
CA TYR A 193 1.13 22.59 -6.03
C TYR A 193 0.29 22.46 -7.29
N GLY A 194 0.04 23.59 -7.96
CA GLY A 194 -0.84 23.63 -9.14
C GLY A 194 -2.21 23.04 -8.85
N ASP A 195 -2.67 22.13 -9.72
CA ASP A 195 -3.96 21.43 -9.61
C ASP A 195 -3.86 20.09 -8.84
N ASN A 196 -2.73 19.80 -8.18
CA ASN A 196 -2.58 18.59 -7.39
C ASN A 196 -3.30 18.72 -6.04
N THR A 197 -4.19 17.78 -5.73
CA THR A 197 -4.89 17.72 -4.43
C THR A 197 -4.57 16.40 -3.76
N MET A 198 -3.75 16.43 -2.70
CA MET A 198 -3.40 15.25 -1.90
C MET A 198 -4.33 15.06 -0.71
N MET A 199 -4.64 13.78 -0.45
CA MET A 199 -5.02 13.26 0.86
C MET A 199 -3.75 12.93 1.66
N ARG A 200 -3.55 13.52 2.83
CA ARG A 200 -2.44 13.19 3.75
C ARG A 200 -2.91 12.14 4.72
N VAL A 201 -2.31 10.96 4.61
CA VAL A 201 -2.63 9.78 5.40
C VAL A 201 -1.68 9.72 6.60
N ALA A 202 -2.22 9.74 7.80
CA ALA A 202 -1.44 9.46 9.00
C ALA A 202 -1.25 7.95 9.17
N GLY A 203 -0.03 7.49 9.45
CA GLY A 203 0.23 6.13 9.93
C GLY A 203 -0.59 5.81 11.18
N GLY A 204 -1.52 4.88 11.03
CA GLY A 204 -2.41 4.43 12.10
C GLY A 204 -1.93 3.12 12.76
N PRO A 205 -2.84 2.39 13.43
CA PRO A 205 -2.47 1.30 14.31
C PRO A 205 -2.07 0.01 13.58
N SER A 206 -1.39 -0.85 14.34
CA SER A 206 -1.37 -2.29 14.10
C SER A 206 -2.58 -2.95 14.75
N GLY A 207 -3.41 -3.63 13.96
CA GLY A 207 -4.56 -4.39 14.45
C GLY A 207 -5.43 -3.60 15.43
N GLY A 208 -5.64 -4.16 16.62
CA GLY A 208 -6.54 -3.61 17.64
C GLY A 208 -5.95 -2.55 18.57
N ASP A 209 -4.85 -1.86 18.22
CA ASP A 209 -4.32 -0.74 19.00
C ASP A 209 -5.17 0.53 18.83
N LEU A 210 -6.38 0.47 19.37
CA LEU A 210 -7.39 1.52 19.25
C LEU A 210 -6.99 2.83 19.97
N ASP A 211 -6.13 2.75 20.99
CA ASP A 211 -5.58 3.91 21.69
C ASP A 211 -4.73 4.79 20.76
N TRP A 212 -4.11 4.19 19.73
CA TRP A 212 -3.41 4.93 18.69
C TRP A 212 -4.36 5.81 17.90
N ILE A 213 -5.49 5.26 17.41
CA ILE A 213 -6.51 6.00 16.66
C ILE A 213 -7.08 7.12 17.52
N GLU A 214 -7.49 6.82 18.75
CA GLU A 214 -7.99 7.81 19.71
C GLU A 214 -7.00 8.98 19.87
N THR A 215 -5.72 8.66 20.04
CA THR A 215 -4.67 9.67 20.19
C THR A 215 -4.53 10.53 18.94
N LEU A 216 -4.52 9.95 17.74
CA LEU A 216 -4.41 10.71 16.50
C LEU A 216 -5.63 11.62 16.29
N MET A 217 -6.84 11.09 16.43
CA MET A 217 -8.09 11.83 16.26
C MET A 217 -8.19 13.01 17.24
N ARG A 218 -7.77 12.81 18.48
CA ARG A 218 -7.77 13.86 19.51
C ARG A 218 -6.68 14.92 19.31
N ARG A 219 -5.47 14.51 18.87
CA ARG A 219 -4.28 15.40 18.87
C ARG A 219 -3.98 16.07 17.54
N ILE A 220 -4.48 15.54 16.41
CA ILE A 220 -4.19 16.07 15.08
C ILE A 220 -5.42 16.86 14.57
N PRO A 221 -5.40 18.20 14.64
CA PRO A 221 -6.53 19.01 14.19
C PRO A 221 -6.57 19.10 12.67
N SER A 222 -7.78 19.05 12.08
CA SER A 222 -8.26 19.45 10.73
C SER A 222 -7.42 19.23 9.46
N ASN A 223 -6.15 18.84 9.55
CA ASN A 223 -5.18 18.70 8.46
C ASN A 223 -4.79 17.22 8.24
N MET A 224 -5.53 16.30 8.87
CA MET A 224 -5.46 14.87 8.62
C MET A 224 -6.69 14.49 7.80
N GLU A 225 -6.47 14.12 6.55
CA GLU A 225 -7.58 13.72 5.67
C GLU A 225 -7.88 12.22 5.76
N ALA A 226 -6.92 11.40 6.20
CA ALA A 226 -7.11 9.99 6.47
C ALA A 226 -6.18 9.46 7.57
N VAL A 227 -6.58 8.37 8.20
CA VAL A 227 -5.75 7.54 9.08
C VAL A 227 -5.67 6.13 8.50
N SER A 228 -4.48 5.53 8.51
CA SER A 228 -4.31 4.16 8.05
C SER A 228 -4.70 3.12 9.10
N LEU A 229 -4.82 1.86 8.73
CA LEU A 229 -4.98 0.71 9.63
C LEU A 229 -4.35 -0.52 8.97
N HIS A 230 -3.51 -1.23 9.72
CA HIS A 230 -2.82 -2.41 9.22
C HIS A 230 -3.32 -3.66 9.92
N PHE A 231 -3.70 -4.69 9.15
CA PHE A 231 -4.11 -5.97 9.74
C PHE A 231 -3.85 -7.15 8.80
N TYR A 232 -2.96 -8.05 9.25
CA TYR A 232 -2.58 -9.27 8.53
C TYR A 232 -3.30 -10.51 9.07
N THR A 233 -3.82 -11.33 8.16
CA THR A 233 -4.44 -12.62 8.47
C THR A 233 -3.37 -13.70 8.59
N ILE A 234 -2.98 -14.03 9.83
CA ILE A 234 -1.95 -15.05 10.11
C ILE A 234 -2.48 -16.38 10.67
N GLY A 235 -3.80 -16.47 10.92
CA GLY A 235 -4.44 -17.65 11.53
C GLY A 235 -4.21 -17.83 13.05
N SER A 236 -3.63 -16.84 13.73
CA SER A 236 -3.39 -16.85 15.19
C SER A 236 -3.43 -15.42 15.74
N SER A 237 -3.64 -15.26 17.05
CA SER A 237 -3.43 -14.00 17.77
C SER A 237 -1.95 -13.77 18.15
N VAL A 238 -1.10 -14.79 17.96
CA VAL A 238 0.33 -14.73 18.24
C VAL A 238 1.09 -14.52 16.93
N TRP A 239 1.77 -13.38 16.80
CA TRP A 239 2.45 -12.96 15.56
C TRP A 239 3.36 -14.03 14.94
N ASN A 240 4.08 -14.80 15.77
CA ASN A 240 5.06 -15.78 15.30
C ASN A 240 4.46 -17.17 15.01
N GLU A 241 3.16 -17.36 15.21
CA GLU A 241 2.46 -18.63 14.97
C GLU A 241 1.68 -18.59 13.65
N LYS A 242 2.41 -18.46 12.54
CA LYS A 242 1.83 -18.43 11.19
C LYS A 242 1.62 -19.85 10.67
N VAL A 243 0.50 -20.09 10.00
CA VAL A 243 0.19 -21.35 9.30
C VAL A 243 0.88 -21.41 7.91
N PRO A 244 1.09 -22.60 7.32
CA PRO A 244 1.71 -22.71 6.00
C PRO A 244 0.77 -22.29 4.87
N SER A 245 1.36 -21.84 3.75
CA SER A 245 0.61 -21.40 2.56
C SER A 245 0.00 -22.56 1.77
N THR A 246 0.61 -23.74 1.83
CA THR A 246 0.17 -25.00 1.19
C THR A 246 0.29 -26.18 2.17
N GLY A 247 -0.35 -27.30 1.85
CA GLY A 247 -0.28 -28.51 2.70
C GLY A 247 -0.90 -28.33 4.09
N PHE A 248 -1.79 -27.35 4.24
CA PHE A 248 -2.50 -27.05 5.48
C PHE A 248 -3.70 -28.00 5.68
N GLU A 249 -4.07 -28.20 6.95
CA GLU A 249 -5.23 -29.01 7.34
C GLU A 249 -6.51 -28.14 7.43
N GLU A 250 -7.66 -28.80 7.61
CA GLU A 250 -8.97 -28.14 7.73
C GLU A 250 -9.04 -27.14 8.89
N ASP A 251 -8.38 -27.44 10.02
CA ASP A 251 -8.32 -26.51 11.16
C ASP A 251 -7.64 -25.19 10.80
N ASP A 252 -6.57 -25.24 9.99
CA ASP A 252 -5.85 -24.04 9.56
C ASP A 252 -6.64 -23.25 8.51
N TRP A 253 -7.45 -23.93 7.71
CA TRP A 253 -8.43 -23.28 6.84
C TRP A 253 -9.43 -22.44 7.66
N ILE A 254 -10.06 -23.05 8.67
CA ILE A 254 -11.06 -22.37 9.52
C ILE A 254 -10.42 -21.21 10.29
N LYS A 255 -9.23 -21.40 10.87
CA LYS A 255 -8.48 -20.34 11.58
C LYS A 255 -8.24 -19.13 10.69
N ILE A 256 -7.81 -19.33 9.45
CA ILE A 256 -7.52 -18.23 8.51
C ILE A 256 -8.79 -17.47 8.16
N LEU A 257 -9.89 -18.15 7.83
CA LEU A 257 -11.13 -17.46 7.48
C LEU A 257 -11.73 -16.71 8.68
N ASN A 258 -11.72 -17.31 9.88
CA ASN A 258 -12.15 -16.62 11.09
C ASN A 258 -11.29 -15.40 11.40
N HIS A 259 -9.98 -15.49 11.21
CA HIS A 259 -9.08 -14.37 11.46
C HIS A 259 -9.25 -13.25 10.41
N ALA A 260 -9.52 -13.59 9.15
CA ALA A 260 -9.85 -12.60 8.12
C ALA A 260 -11.15 -11.84 8.44
N LEU A 261 -12.17 -12.53 8.95
CA LEU A 261 -13.44 -11.92 9.37
C LEU A 261 -13.28 -10.94 10.55
N PHE A 262 -12.23 -11.09 11.36
CA PHE A 262 -11.95 -10.16 12.45
C PHE A 262 -11.65 -8.73 11.96
N MET A 263 -11.34 -8.55 10.67
CA MET A 263 -11.28 -7.22 10.05
C MET A 263 -12.55 -6.40 10.29
N GLU A 264 -13.74 -7.03 10.28
CA GLU A 264 -15.01 -6.33 10.47
C GLU A 264 -15.10 -5.71 11.87
N THR A 265 -14.65 -6.44 12.89
CA THR A 265 -14.55 -5.92 14.27
C THR A 265 -13.58 -4.75 14.34
N LEU A 266 -12.37 -4.90 13.80
CA LEU A 266 -11.35 -3.84 13.82
C LEU A 266 -11.82 -2.57 13.12
N VAL A 267 -12.40 -2.70 11.93
CA VAL A 267 -12.95 -1.57 11.18
C VAL A 267 -14.10 -0.94 11.97
N SER A 268 -15.04 -1.72 12.49
CA SER A 268 -16.17 -1.18 13.25
C SER A 268 -15.72 -0.39 14.48
N ASP A 269 -14.81 -0.95 15.27
CA ASP A 269 -14.31 -0.34 16.50
C ASP A 269 -13.50 0.94 16.19
N ALA A 270 -12.64 0.90 15.15
CA ALA A 270 -11.91 2.06 14.68
C ALA A 270 -12.85 3.19 14.24
N ILE A 271 -13.89 2.87 13.46
CA ILE A 271 -14.88 3.83 12.99
C ILE A 271 -15.66 4.43 14.16
N GLN A 272 -16.03 3.61 15.15
CA GLN A 272 -16.73 4.10 16.33
C GLN A 272 -15.91 5.18 17.06
N ILE A 273 -14.62 4.94 17.29
CA ILE A 273 -13.73 5.94 17.91
C ILE A 273 -13.59 7.17 17.02
N MET A 274 -13.40 6.97 15.70
CA MET A 274 -13.33 8.11 14.77
C MET A 274 -14.60 8.95 14.80
N ASP A 275 -15.78 8.35 14.91
CA ASP A 275 -17.08 9.03 14.95
C ASP A 275 -17.26 9.87 16.23
N GLU A 276 -16.61 9.52 17.34
CA GLU A 276 -16.61 10.34 18.57
C GLU A 276 -15.95 11.71 18.38
N HIS A 277 -14.97 11.80 17.47
CA HIS A 277 -14.23 13.03 17.16
C HIS A 277 -14.61 13.66 15.81
N ASP A 278 -15.11 12.86 14.86
CA ASP A 278 -15.47 13.25 13.49
C ASP A 278 -16.78 12.56 13.02
N PRO A 279 -17.94 12.94 13.60
CA PRO A 279 -19.23 12.31 13.32
C PRO A 279 -19.75 12.56 11.89
N GLU A 280 -19.27 13.62 11.22
CA GLU A 280 -19.62 13.91 9.81
C GLU A 280 -18.88 13.00 8.81
N GLY A 281 -17.75 12.47 9.24
CA GLY A 281 -16.95 11.54 8.48
C GLY A 281 -16.05 12.10 7.41
N LYS A 282 -15.37 13.19 7.77
CA LYS A 282 -14.39 13.87 6.93
C LYS A 282 -13.08 13.08 6.85
N VAL A 283 -12.59 12.58 7.97
CA VAL A 283 -11.37 11.76 8.03
C VAL A 283 -11.68 10.36 7.54
N LYS A 284 -10.97 9.88 6.52
CA LYS A 284 -11.18 8.54 5.98
C LYS A 284 -10.34 7.49 6.72
N LEU A 285 -10.84 6.26 6.74
CA LEU A 285 -10.09 5.10 7.23
C LEU A 285 -9.51 4.36 6.03
N TYR A 286 -8.18 4.22 5.98
CA TYR A 286 -7.46 3.57 4.89
C TYR A 286 -6.85 2.26 5.38
N VAL A 287 -7.32 1.11 4.90
CA VAL A 287 -6.77 -0.19 5.30
C VAL A 287 -5.61 -0.55 4.36
N ASP A 288 -4.51 0.19 4.48
CA ASP A 288 -3.43 0.22 3.47
C ASP A 288 -2.33 -0.84 3.65
N GLU A 289 -2.52 -1.78 4.59
CA GLU A 289 -1.88 -3.10 4.59
C GLU A 289 -2.85 -4.16 5.11
N TRP A 290 -3.21 -5.11 4.25
CA TRP A 290 -3.98 -6.28 4.64
C TRP A 290 -3.66 -7.49 3.76
N GLY A 291 -4.06 -8.67 4.19
CA GLY A 291 -3.90 -9.92 3.44
C GLY A 291 -3.32 -11.05 4.30
N THR A 292 -3.13 -12.21 3.69
CA THR A 292 -2.56 -13.39 4.35
C THR A 292 -1.05 -13.28 4.48
N TRP A 293 -0.53 -13.64 5.65
CA TRP A 293 0.90 -13.76 5.89
C TRP A 293 1.20 -15.12 6.52
N TYR A 294 1.82 -15.98 5.74
CA TYR A 294 2.09 -17.37 6.10
C TYR A 294 3.50 -17.59 6.64
N SER A 295 3.75 -18.80 7.16
CA SER A 295 5.10 -19.25 7.47
C SER A 295 5.96 -19.28 6.19
N PRO A 296 7.26 -19.01 6.26
CA PRO A 296 8.14 -19.02 5.09
C PRO A 296 8.10 -20.31 4.29
N GLU A 297 8.10 -20.20 2.96
CA GLU A 297 8.18 -21.35 2.06
C GLU A 297 9.53 -22.10 2.20
N PRO A 298 9.53 -23.43 2.37
CA PRO A 298 10.76 -24.21 2.49
C PRO A 298 11.72 -23.99 1.31
N GLY A 299 12.98 -23.70 1.62
CA GLY A 299 14.02 -23.50 0.60
C GLY A 299 14.05 -22.10 -0.04
N ARG A 300 13.15 -21.19 0.35
CA ARG A 300 13.19 -19.76 -0.04
C ARG A 300 13.81 -18.92 1.07
N ASN A 301 14.26 -17.70 0.74
CA ASN A 301 14.73 -16.75 1.74
C ASN A 301 13.52 -16.25 2.56
N PRO A 302 13.47 -16.49 3.88
CA PRO A 302 12.31 -16.10 4.69
C PRO A 302 12.09 -14.58 4.73
N SER A 303 13.12 -13.76 4.54
CA SER A 303 12.99 -12.31 4.52
C SER A 303 12.41 -11.75 3.21
N PHE A 304 12.23 -12.59 2.18
CA PHE A 304 11.64 -12.18 0.91
C PHE A 304 10.12 -12.39 0.87
N LEU A 305 9.56 -12.99 1.92
CA LEU A 305 8.13 -13.17 2.13
C LEU A 305 7.41 -13.79 0.92
N TYR A 306 8.10 -14.65 0.18
CA TYR A 306 7.49 -15.46 -0.85
C TYR A 306 6.60 -16.53 -0.18
N GLN A 307 5.35 -16.59 -0.62
CA GLN A 307 4.38 -17.63 -0.27
C GLN A 307 3.54 -17.97 -1.50
N GLU A 308 3.02 -19.19 -1.55
CA GLU A 308 2.04 -19.57 -2.57
C GLU A 308 0.68 -18.93 -2.27
N ASN A 309 -0.22 -19.02 -3.25
CA ASN A 309 -1.56 -18.46 -3.17
C ASN A 309 -2.59 -19.48 -3.65
N THR A 310 -3.62 -19.71 -2.83
CA THR A 310 -4.57 -20.82 -2.96
C THR A 310 -6.02 -20.33 -2.96
N ILE A 311 -6.97 -21.25 -3.12
CA ILE A 311 -8.40 -20.93 -2.97
C ILE A 311 -8.75 -20.38 -1.57
N ARG A 312 -7.93 -20.68 -0.54
CA ARG A 312 -8.08 -20.07 0.79
C ARG A 312 -7.87 -18.56 0.75
N ASP A 313 -6.84 -18.12 0.02
CA ASP A 313 -6.50 -16.71 -0.16
C ASP A 313 -7.55 -15.97 -1.00
N ALA A 314 -8.14 -16.64 -2.00
CA ALA A 314 -9.27 -16.11 -2.73
C ALA A 314 -10.46 -15.81 -1.80
N LEU A 315 -10.80 -16.72 -0.88
CA LEU A 315 -11.87 -16.48 0.09
C LEU A 315 -11.52 -15.37 1.07
N VAL A 316 -10.28 -15.29 1.56
CA VAL A 316 -9.84 -14.17 2.39
C VAL A 316 -10.06 -12.85 1.66
N ALA A 317 -9.62 -12.74 0.40
CA ALA A 317 -9.82 -11.52 -0.40
C ALA A 317 -11.31 -11.17 -0.55
N ALA A 318 -12.16 -12.14 -0.91
CA ALA A 318 -13.58 -11.91 -1.09
C ALA A 318 -14.30 -11.47 0.20
N LEU A 319 -14.01 -12.14 1.33
CA LEU A 319 -14.59 -11.80 2.63
C LEU A 319 -14.17 -10.40 3.06
N THR A 320 -12.89 -10.07 2.98
CA THR A 320 -12.39 -8.76 3.39
C THR A 320 -12.89 -7.63 2.50
N LEU A 321 -12.99 -7.84 1.18
CA LEU A 321 -13.57 -6.85 0.27
C LEU A 321 -15.06 -6.61 0.56
N HIS A 322 -15.83 -7.64 0.87
CA HIS A 322 -17.22 -7.48 1.32
C HIS A 322 -17.33 -6.67 2.62
N ILE A 323 -16.43 -6.87 3.58
CA ILE A 323 -16.36 -6.05 4.79
C ILE A 323 -16.13 -4.58 4.40
N PHE A 324 -15.18 -4.28 3.52
CA PHE A 324 -14.96 -2.91 3.06
C PHE A 324 -16.18 -2.30 2.37
N HIS A 325 -16.95 -3.09 1.61
CA HIS A 325 -18.20 -2.64 1.00
C HIS A 325 -19.25 -2.26 2.06
N ASN A 326 -19.37 -3.05 3.12
CA ASN A 326 -20.29 -2.77 4.23
C ASN A 326 -19.91 -1.48 4.99
N HIS A 327 -18.63 -1.10 4.95
CA HIS A 327 -18.10 0.12 5.58
C HIS A 327 -17.75 1.23 4.58
N ALA A 328 -18.27 1.19 3.35
CA ALA A 328 -17.87 2.06 2.23
C ALA A 328 -18.01 3.58 2.48
N LYS A 329 -18.82 4.01 3.45
CA LYS A 329 -18.90 5.42 3.86
C LYS A 329 -17.58 5.95 4.43
N ARG A 330 -16.83 5.09 5.14
CA ARG A 330 -15.65 5.47 5.92
C ARG A 330 -14.38 4.81 5.40
N VAL A 331 -14.45 3.52 5.07
CA VAL A 331 -13.37 2.78 4.39
C VAL A 331 -13.44 3.12 2.90
N THR A 332 -12.50 3.93 2.44
CA THR A 332 -12.51 4.44 1.06
C THR A 332 -11.23 4.15 0.30
N LEU A 333 -10.23 3.55 0.94
CA LEU A 333 -9.03 3.03 0.31
C LEU A 333 -8.52 1.84 1.12
N ALA A 334 -8.01 0.83 0.43
CA ALA A 334 -7.33 -0.30 1.02
C ALA A 334 -6.25 -0.80 0.07
N ASN A 335 -5.17 -1.39 0.59
CA ASN A 335 -4.09 -1.92 -0.22
C ASN A 335 -3.72 -3.34 0.20
N LEU A 336 -3.92 -4.29 -0.72
CA LEU A 336 -3.52 -5.68 -0.52
C LEU A 336 -1.98 -5.78 -0.51
N ALA A 337 -1.44 -6.45 0.51
CA ALA A 337 -0.03 -6.71 0.68
C ALA A 337 0.35 -8.10 0.12
N GLN A 338 1.20 -8.21 -0.91
CA GLN A 338 1.72 -7.15 -1.79
C GLN A 338 1.44 -7.49 -3.26
N LEU A 339 1.96 -6.71 -4.21
CA LEU A 339 1.55 -6.78 -5.62
C LEU A 339 2.10 -7.98 -6.40
N VAL A 340 3.39 -8.31 -6.23
CA VAL A 340 4.05 -9.39 -6.99
C VAL A 340 5.00 -10.16 -6.07
N ASN A 341 5.01 -11.49 -6.14
CA ASN A 341 5.96 -12.40 -5.43
C ASN A 341 6.03 -12.32 -3.89
N VAL A 342 5.27 -11.43 -3.24
CA VAL A 342 5.42 -11.09 -1.83
C VAL A 342 4.05 -11.13 -1.17
N LEU A 343 3.98 -11.86 -0.05
CA LEU A 343 2.76 -12.07 0.74
C LEU A 343 1.59 -12.56 -0.13
N GLN A 344 0.39 -12.01 0.00
CA GLN A 344 -0.80 -12.46 -0.72
C GLN A 344 -0.83 -11.91 -2.17
N ALA A 345 0.21 -12.21 -2.94
CA ALA A 345 0.39 -11.64 -4.26
C ALA A 345 -0.69 -12.10 -5.27
N PRO A 346 -1.33 -11.17 -6.02
CA PRO A 346 -2.15 -11.53 -7.18
C PRO A 346 -1.30 -12.12 -8.32
N ILE A 347 -0.01 -11.80 -8.39
CA ILE A 347 0.88 -12.24 -9.48
C ILE A 347 2.15 -12.86 -8.90
N LEU A 348 2.54 -14.02 -9.43
CA LEU A 348 3.86 -14.63 -9.17
C LEU A 348 4.65 -14.73 -10.47
N THR A 349 5.97 -14.55 -10.39
CA THR A 349 6.87 -14.59 -11.54
C THR A 349 8.12 -15.41 -11.26
N GLU A 350 8.62 -16.11 -12.27
CA GLU A 350 9.93 -16.78 -12.22
C GLU A 350 10.63 -16.61 -13.57
N GLY A 351 11.60 -15.70 -13.62
CA GLY A 351 12.18 -15.26 -14.89
C GLY A 351 11.11 -14.68 -15.81
N GLU A 352 11.07 -15.16 -17.05
CA GLU A 352 10.06 -14.78 -18.06
C GLU A 352 8.66 -15.34 -17.77
N LYS A 353 8.53 -16.30 -16.86
CA LYS A 353 7.23 -16.91 -16.55
C LYS A 353 6.45 -16.02 -15.59
N MET A 354 5.13 -16.04 -15.73
CA MET A 354 4.17 -15.38 -14.86
C MET A 354 2.97 -16.31 -14.65
N VAL A 355 2.40 -16.30 -13.45
CA VAL A 355 1.12 -16.95 -13.14
C VAL A 355 0.23 -15.98 -12.37
N LEU A 356 -1.06 -16.02 -12.69
CA LEU A 356 -2.11 -15.28 -12.01
C LEU A 356 -2.65 -16.16 -10.88
N THR A 357 -2.70 -15.61 -9.67
CA THR A 357 -3.11 -16.38 -8.49
C THR A 357 -4.62 -16.41 -8.32
N PRO A 358 -5.16 -17.31 -7.48
CA PRO A 358 -6.57 -17.26 -7.08
C PRO A 358 -7.00 -15.88 -6.55
N THR A 359 -6.14 -15.16 -5.81
CA THR A 359 -6.44 -13.78 -5.39
C THR A 359 -6.58 -12.81 -6.56
N TYR A 360 -5.76 -12.92 -7.62
CA TYR A 360 -5.96 -12.11 -8.84
C TYR A 360 -7.35 -12.28 -9.42
N HIS A 361 -7.84 -13.52 -9.52
CA HIS A 361 -9.14 -13.78 -10.12
C HIS A 361 -10.30 -13.21 -9.29
N VAL A 362 -10.17 -13.14 -7.97
CA VAL A 362 -11.16 -12.44 -7.14
C VAL A 362 -11.18 -10.95 -7.45
N LEU A 363 -10.02 -10.31 -7.55
CA LEU A 363 -9.91 -8.89 -7.87
C LEU A 363 -10.43 -8.59 -9.29
N GLU A 364 -10.13 -9.47 -10.25
CA GLU A 364 -10.65 -9.41 -11.62
C GLU A 364 -12.18 -9.55 -11.64
N MET A 365 -12.76 -10.46 -10.87
CA MET A 365 -14.21 -10.63 -10.76
C MET A 365 -14.87 -9.43 -10.07
N PHE A 366 -14.22 -8.86 -9.05
CA PHE A 366 -14.78 -7.79 -8.23
C PHE A 366 -14.55 -6.39 -8.83
N LYS A 367 -13.80 -6.26 -9.94
CA LYS A 367 -13.54 -4.97 -10.59
C LYS A 367 -14.81 -4.19 -10.99
N GLU A 368 -15.95 -4.86 -11.11
CA GLU A 368 -17.24 -4.22 -11.40
C GLU A 368 -17.90 -3.57 -10.16
N HIS A 369 -17.36 -3.77 -8.96
CA HIS A 369 -17.75 -3.03 -7.76
C HIS A 369 -17.02 -1.69 -7.60
N GLN A 370 -15.96 -1.45 -8.38
CA GLN A 370 -15.22 -0.19 -8.33
C GLN A 370 -16.14 0.99 -8.70
N ASP A 371 -16.28 1.94 -7.78
CA ASP A 371 -17.15 3.12 -7.86
C ASP A 371 -18.66 2.81 -7.98
N ALA A 372 -19.07 1.56 -7.70
CA ALA A 372 -20.46 1.14 -7.65
C ALA A 372 -21.19 1.64 -6.38
N THR A 373 -22.52 1.56 -6.37
CA THR A 373 -23.33 1.86 -5.19
C THR A 373 -23.52 0.61 -4.34
N ALA A 374 -23.15 0.67 -3.05
CA ALA A 374 -23.42 -0.42 -2.12
C ALA A 374 -24.93 -0.63 -1.94
N LEU A 375 -25.38 -1.88 -1.96
CA LEU A 375 -26.77 -2.24 -1.70
C LEU A 375 -26.84 -3.07 -0.41
N PRO A 376 -27.74 -2.74 0.53
CA PRO A 376 -27.92 -3.55 1.72
C PRO A 376 -28.30 -4.99 1.35
N LEU A 377 -27.55 -5.95 1.88
CA LEU A 377 -27.79 -7.38 1.74
C LEU A 377 -27.72 -8.02 3.12
N GLU A 378 -28.81 -8.66 3.53
CA GLU A 378 -28.87 -9.47 4.74
C GLU A 378 -28.93 -10.94 4.33
N LEU A 379 -28.10 -11.77 4.96
CA LEU A 379 -28.10 -13.23 4.78
C LEU A 379 -28.72 -13.86 6.04
N GLU A 380 -29.77 -14.65 5.87
CA GLU A 380 -30.30 -15.50 6.93
C GLU A 380 -29.44 -16.76 7.02
N THR A 381 -28.66 -16.86 8.09
CA THR A 381 -27.71 -17.98 8.34
C THR A 381 -28.19 -18.91 9.43
#